data_AF-A0AAU4QG09-F1
#
_entry.id   AF-A0AAU4QG09-F1
#
_cell.length_a   1.000
_cell.length_b   1.000
_cell.length_c   1.000
_cell.angle_alpha   90.00
_cell.angle_beta   90.00
_cell.angle_gamma   90.00
#
_symmetry.space_group_name_H-M   'P 1'
#
loop_
_entity.id
_entity.type
_entity.pdbx_description
1 polymer ?
#
loop_
_entity_poly.entity_id
_entity_poly.type
_entity_poly.pdbx_seq_one_letter_code
_entity_poly.pdbx_strand_id
1 'polypeptide(L)'
;MKTRTAACAALLAIAALTGCSSDTNADPAACKAALTKEMQDAVDSGKEGSRPDVCDGISDKKLEEIAGEVVGKELEDSLGDIDASLDDTLEDLETSAP
;
A
#
# COMPACT_ATOMS: atom_id res chain seq x y z
N MET A 1 -5.86 59.44 14.84
CA MET A 1 -4.44 59.31 15.27
C MET A 1 -3.80 58.22 14.43
N LYS A 2 -2.60 58.46 13.90
CA LYS A 2 -1.78 57.53 13.12
C LYS A 2 -0.83 56.79 14.06
N THR A 3 -0.89 55.46 14.12
CA THR A 3 0.16 54.59 14.70
C THR A 3 0.05 53.22 14.03
N ARG A 4 0.85 52.95 12.99
CA ARG A 4 2.17 52.31 13.04
C ARG A 4 2.09 50.80 13.26
N THR A 5 2.44 50.09 12.19
CA THR A 5 2.78 48.68 12.05
C THR A 5 3.64 48.17 13.22
N ALA A 6 3.24 47.05 13.83
CA ALA A 6 4.13 46.19 14.59
C ALA A 6 4.07 44.80 13.94
N ALA A 7 5.12 44.47 13.19
CA ALA A 7 5.40 43.11 12.79
C ALA A 7 5.81 42.32 14.04
N CYS A 8 4.92 41.47 14.53
CA CYS A 8 5.27 40.42 15.47
C CYS A 8 5.38 39.12 14.67
N ALA A 9 6.59 38.87 14.17
CA ALA A 9 7.03 37.52 13.89
C ALA A 9 6.99 36.73 15.21
N ALA A 10 6.05 35.80 15.35
CA ALA A 10 6.06 34.85 16.44
C ALA A 10 5.37 33.56 15.98
N LEU A 11 6.24 32.57 15.74
CA LEU A 11 6.03 31.16 15.99
C LEU A 11 5.09 30.43 15.02
N LEU A 12 5.75 29.72 14.10
CA LEU A 12 5.39 28.41 13.60
C LEU A 12 4.80 27.53 14.73
N ALA A 13 3.51 27.68 15.00
CA ALA A 13 2.72 26.62 15.57
C ALA A 13 2.34 25.67 14.42
N ILE A 14 3.37 25.03 13.84
CA ILE A 14 3.16 23.78 13.13
C ILE A 14 2.71 22.85 14.24
N ALA A 15 1.41 22.63 14.31
CA ALA A 15 0.83 21.57 15.10
C ALA A 15 1.41 20.25 14.60
N ALA A 16 2.53 19.87 15.20
CA ALA A 16 3.11 18.54 15.19
C ALA A 16 2.17 17.58 15.94
N LEU A 17 0.93 17.45 15.48
CA LEU A 17 -0.10 16.60 16.07
C LEU A 17 -0.51 15.42 15.17
N THR A 18 0.41 14.96 14.33
CA THR A 18 0.46 13.56 13.87
C THR A 18 1.76 12.86 14.29
N GLY A 19 2.62 13.52 15.07
CA GLY A 19 3.98 13.02 15.37
C GLY A 19 4.42 13.21 16.81
N CYS A 20 3.51 13.20 17.78
CA CYS A 20 3.87 13.30 19.20
C CYS A 20 2.97 12.41 20.07
N SER A 21 3.33 11.13 20.17
CA SER A 21 3.55 10.49 21.47
C SER A 21 3.87 9.00 21.28
N SER A 22 5.04 8.62 21.80
CA SER A 22 5.30 7.29 22.37
C SER A 22 5.31 6.14 21.38
N ASP A 23 6.51 5.67 21.03
CA ASP A 23 6.81 4.24 20.76
C ASP A 23 5.70 3.39 20.11
N THR A 24 5.00 3.94 19.12
CA THR A 24 4.01 3.20 18.36
C THR A 24 4.78 2.73 17.16
N ASN A 25 5.45 1.59 17.32
CA ASN A 25 6.08 0.87 16.23
C ASN A 25 5.10 0.87 15.07
N ALA A 26 5.44 1.56 13.97
CA ALA A 26 4.61 1.56 12.77
C ALA A 26 4.33 0.09 12.43
N ASP A 27 3.05 -0.29 12.42
CA ASP A 27 2.66 -1.70 12.37
C ASP A 27 2.90 -2.23 10.94
N PRO A 28 3.90 -3.13 10.75
CA PRO A 28 4.22 -3.63 9.42
C PRO A 28 3.06 -4.45 8.82
N ALA A 29 2.25 -5.10 9.65
CA ALA A 29 1.10 -5.87 9.20
C ALA A 29 -0.04 -4.96 8.77
N ALA A 30 -0.28 -3.86 9.50
CA ALA A 30 -1.28 -2.86 9.11
C ALA A 30 -0.89 -2.16 7.80
N CYS A 31 0.40 -1.82 7.63
CA CYS A 31 0.89 -1.27 6.37
C CYS A 31 0.74 -2.28 5.21
N LYS A 32 1.10 -3.55 5.42
CA LYS A 32 0.93 -4.60 4.40
C LYS A 32 -0.53 -4.72 3.96
N ALA A 33 -1.46 -4.79 4.90
CA ALA A 33 -2.89 -4.91 4.60
C ALA A 33 -3.43 -3.69 3.83
N ALA A 34 -3.03 -2.48 4.22
CA ALA A 34 -3.42 -1.27 3.51
C ALA A 34 -2.80 -1.19 2.11
N LEU A 35 -1.55 -1.61 1.96
CA LEU A 35 -0.86 -1.63 0.67
C LEU A 35 -1.48 -2.65 -0.30
N THR A 36 -1.84 -3.84 0.19
CA THR A 36 -2.61 -4.84 -0.59
C THR A 36 -3.93 -4.25 -1.08
N LYS A 37 -4.65 -3.54 -0.21
CA LYS A 37 -5.91 -2.91 -0.60
C LYS A 37 -5.73 -1.81 -1.65
N GLU A 38 -4.73 -0.93 -1.47
CA GLU A 38 -4.42 0.10 -2.47
C GLU A 38 -4.03 -0.51 -3.81
N MET A 39 -3.29 -1.63 -3.80
CA MET A 39 -2.92 -2.32 -5.05
C MET A 39 -4.14 -2.87 -5.78
N GLN A 40 -5.07 -3.51 -5.07
CA GLN A 40 -6.34 -3.98 -5.65
C GLN A 40 -7.19 -2.81 -6.18
N ASP A 41 -7.33 -1.75 -5.40
CA ASP A 41 -8.08 -0.56 -5.81
C ASP A 41 -7.41 0.12 -7.04
N ALA A 42 -6.08 0.09 -7.16
CA ALA A 42 -5.32 0.56 -8.31
C ALA A 42 -5.54 -0.31 -9.56
N VAL A 43 -5.54 -1.65 -9.41
CA VAL A 43 -5.85 -2.61 -10.48
C VAL A 43 -7.28 -2.39 -10.99
N ASP A 44 -8.25 -2.28 -10.08
CA ASP A 44 -9.67 -2.10 -10.42
C ASP A 44 -9.95 -0.75 -11.07
N SER A 45 -9.30 0.31 -10.58
CA SER A 45 -9.54 1.68 -11.06
C SER A 45 -8.66 2.08 -12.25
N GLY A 46 -7.60 1.32 -12.53
CA GLY A 46 -6.58 1.66 -13.53
C GLY A 46 -5.76 2.91 -13.17
N LYS A 47 -5.72 3.29 -11.89
CA LYS A 47 -4.98 4.47 -11.40
C LYS A 47 -3.75 4.04 -10.62
N GLU A 48 -2.73 4.89 -10.61
CA GLU A 48 -1.56 4.68 -9.76
C GLU A 48 -1.96 4.73 -8.28
N GLY A 49 -1.58 3.70 -7.53
CA GLY A 49 -1.76 3.64 -6.09
C GLY A 49 -0.79 4.55 -5.34
N SER A 50 -1.13 4.91 -4.12
CA SER A 50 -0.29 5.75 -3.25
C SER A 50 0.12 5.01 -1.97
N ARG A 51 1.25 5.42 -1.37
CA ARG A 51 1.67 4.90 -0.06
C ARG A 51 0.60 5.25 0.99
N PRO A 52 0.02 4.27 1.70
CA PRO A 52 -0.95 4.54 2.76
C PRO A 52 -0.30 5.27 3.95
N ASP A 53 -1.03 6.21 4.57
CA ASP A 53 -0.57 6.93 5.77
C ASP A 53 -0.24 5.99 6.95
N VAL A 54 -0.87 4.80 6.99
CA VAL A 54 -0.58 3.77 8.01
C VAL A 54 0.81 3.14 7.86
N CYS A 55 1.48 3.37 6.73
CA CYS A 55 2.87 2.99 6.51
C CYS A 55 3.83 4.09 6.98
N ASP A 56 3.37 5.24 7.49
CA ASP A 56 4.24 6.28 8.00
C ASP A 56 5.02 5.79 9.24
N GLY A 57 6.33 6.04 9.23
CA GLY A 57 7.25 5.50 10.24
C GLY A 57 7.84 4.14 9.90
N ILE A 58 7.39 3.46 8.84
CA ILE A 58 8.09 2.31 8.26
C ILE A 58 9.26 2.81 7.40
N SER A 59 10.45 2.24 7.61
CA SER A 59 11.62 2.56 6.79
C SER A 59 11.40 2.16 5.34
N ASP A 60 11.96 2.91 4.39
CA ASP A 60 11.76 2.65 2.97
C ASP A 60 12.19 1.23 2.57
N LYS A 61 13.27 0.71 3.16
CA LYS A 61 13.70 -0.68 2.96
C LYS A 61 12.62 -1.68 3.40
N LYS A 62 11.98 -1.44 4.54
CA LYS A 62 10.94 -2.35 5.05
C LYS A 62 9.65 -2.22 4.24
N LEU A 63 9.34 -1.01 3.76
CA LEU A 63 8.23 -0.80 2.84
C LEU A 63 8.47 -1.52 1.51
N GLU A 64 9.69 -1.46 0.96
CA GLU A 64 10.05 -2.15 -0.29
C GLU A 64 9.93 -3.67 -0.15
N GLU A 65 10.32 -4.22 1.01
CA GLU A 65 10.11 -5.64 1.34
C GLU A 65 8.61 -6.00 1.37
N ILE A 66 7.79 -5.20 2.07
CA ILE A 66 6.33 -5.39 2.15
C ILE A 66 5.69 -5.29 0.76
N ALA A 67 6.08 -4.30 -0.04
CA ALA A 67 5.58 -4.13 -1.40
C ALA A 67 5.94 -5.33 -2.28
N GLY A 68 7.17 -5.84 -2.17
CA GLY A 68 7.60 -7.05 -2.86
C GLY A 68 6.79 -8.28 -2.45
N GLU A 69 6.48 -8.45 -1.16
CA GLU A 69 5.61 -9.54 -0.69
C GLU A 69 4.18 -9.42 -1.22
N VAL A 70 3.62 -8.21 -1.27
CA VAL A 70 2.26 -7.96 -1.77
C VAL A 70 2.17 -8.28 -3.26
N VAL A 71 3.11 -7.76 -4.06
CA VAL A 71 3.19 -8.05 -5.50
C VAL A 71 3.44 -9.55 -5.74
N GLY A 72 4.36 -10.16 -5.01
CA GLY A 72 4.67 -11.59 -5.13
C GLY A 72 3.43 -12.45 -4.88
N LYS A 73 2.68 -12.16 -3.81
CA LYS A 73 1.44 -12.87 -3.51
C LYS A 73 0.39 -12.73 -4.61
N GLU A 74 0.24 -11.54 -5.18
CA GLU A 74 -0.75 -11.32 -6.24
C GLU A 74 -0.37 -12.05 -7.53
N LEU A 75 0.93 -12.14 -7.85
CA LEU A 75 1.42 -12.98 -8.93
C LEU A 75 1.19 -14.47 -8.64
N GLU A 76 1.47 -14.94 -7.42
CA GLU A 76 1.24 -16.34 -7.03
C GLU A 76 -0.24 -16.71 -7.14
N ASP A 77 -1.14 -15.86 -6.64
CA ASP A 77 -2.58 -16.05 -6.73
C ASP A 77 -3.01 -16.09 -8.22
N SER A 78 -2.50 -15.16 -9.05
CA SER A 78 -2.78 -15.13 -10.49
C SER A 78 -2.23 -16.35 -11.26
N LEU A 79 -1.04 -16.84 -10.89
CA LEU A 79 -0.42 -18.02 -11.50
C LEU A 79 -1.13 -19.31 -11.08
N GLY A 80 -1.65 -19.38 -9.85
CA GLY A 80 -2.47 -20.49 -9.39
C GLY A 80 -3.76 -20.64 -10.20
N ASP A 81 -4.42 -19.53 -10.52
CA ASP A 81 -5.62 -19.54 -11.38
C ASP A 81 -5.28 -20.02 -12.81
N ILE A 82 -4.10 -19.65 -13.34
CA ILE A 82 -3.66 -20.09 -14.68
C ILE A 82 -3.38 -21.60 -14.67
N ASP A 83 -2.70 -22.12 -13.64
CA ASP A 83 -2.39 -23.55 -13.52
C ASP A 83 -3.68 -24.39 -13.45
N ALA A 84 -4.66 -23.96 -12.66
CA ALA A 84 -5.98 -24.59 -12.59
C ALA A 84 -6.71 -24.55 -13.94
N SER A 85 -6.67 -23.43 -14.66
CA SER A 85 -7.31 -23.32 -15.97
C SER A 85 -6.64 -24.18 -17.05
N LEU A 86 -5.34 -24.46 -16.92
CA LEU A 86 -4.61 -25.35 -17.83
C LEU A 86 -4.97 -26.81 -17.56
N ASP A 87 -5.08 -27.21 -16.29
CA ASP A 87 -5.50 -28.56 -15.88
C ASP A 87 -6.90 -28.90 -16.43
N ASP A 88 -7.88 -27.99 -16.26
CA ASP A 88 -9.23 -28.14 -16.81
C ASP A 88 -9.22 -28.32 -18.35
N THR A 89 -8.42 -27.54 -19.07
CA THR A 89 -8.33 -27.67 -20.55
C THR A 89 -7.66 -28.97 -21.01
N LEU A 90 -6.79 -29.55 -20.18
CA LEU A 90 -6.09 -30.79 -20.48
C LEU A 90 -7.02 -32.00 -20.26
N GLU A 91 -7.83 -31.99 -19.20
CA GLU A 91 -8.88 -33.00 -18.98
C GLU A 91 -9.91 -33.01 -20.11
N ASP A 92 -10.32 -31.83 -20.60
CA ASP A 92 -11.24 -31.72 -21.75
C ASP A 92 -10.64 -32.32 -23.04
N LEU A 93 -9.33 -32.19 -23.26
CA LEU A 93 -8.62 -32.74 -24.42
C LEU A 93 -8.42 -34.26 -24.33
N GLU A 94 -8.11 -34.80 -23.15
CA GLU A 94 -7.98 -36.25 -22.95
C GLU A 94 -9.32 -36.97 -23.04
N THR A 95 -10.40 -36.34 -22.57
CA THR A 95 -11.76 -36.93 -22.63
C THR A 95 -12.34 -36.90 -24.04
N SER A 96 -11.82 -36.05 -24.93
CA SER A 96 -12.31 -35.88 -26.30
C SER A 96 -11.50 -36.66 -27.36
N ALA A 97 -10.51 -37.45 -26.97
CA ALA A 97 -9.79 -38.38 -27.86
C ALA A 97 -10.51 -39.76 -27.89
N PRO A 98 -10.95 -40.26 -29.07
CA PRO A 98 -11.59 -41.57 -29.21
C PRO A 98 -10.62 -42.76 -29.16
#